data_AF-A0A3A4S4Z3-F1
#
_entry.id   AF-A0A3A4S4Z3-F1
#
_cell.length_a   1.000
_cell.length_b   1.000
_cell.length_c   1.000
_cell.angle_alpha   90.00
_cell.angle_beta   90.00
_cell.angle_gamma   90.00
#
_symmetry.space_group_name_H-M   'P 1'
#
loop_
_entity.id
_entity.type
_entity.pdbx_description
1 polymer ?
#
loop_
_entity_poly.entity_id
_entity_poly.type
_entity_poly.pdbx_seq_one_letter_code
_entity_poly.pdbx_strand_id
1 'polypeptide(L)'
;MQKTVFSITMLLLFSLVVSFSSADAADYLPDQVRSKIQSQAKERYPGNEVLQQRLISLQTKAYFKVQEYRNELITDQEMNVIKGQAARKFPDNFVSQLTFIDKQSKKFPADKVDNIQR
;
A
#
# COMPACT_ATOMS: atom_id res chain seq x y z
N MET A 1 -44.38 -52.19 18.06
CA MET A 1 -43.13 -51.58 17.52
C MET A 1 -43.56 -50.34 16.75
N GLN A 2 -43.66 -49.14 17.34
CA GLN A 2 -42.58 -48.20 17.66
C GLN A 2 -41.63 -47.95 16.47
N LYS A 3 -41.83 -46.84 15.74
CA LYS A 3 -40.98 -45.62 15.78
C LYS A 3 -41.38 -44.59 14.70
N THR A 4 -41.72 -43.40 15.19
CA THR A 4 -41.61 -42.07 14.56
C THR A 4 -40.32 -41.87 13.76
N VAL A 5 -40.35 -41.27 12.56
CA VAL A 5 -39.24 -40.42 12.07
C VAL A 5 -39.73 -39.35 11.05
N PHE A 6 -39.76 -38.08 11.50
CA PHE A 6 -39.39 -36.81 10.82
C PHE A 6 -39.76 -36.63 9.33
N SER A 7 -40.63 -35.69 8.94
CA SER A 7 -40.41 -34.23 8.93
C SER A 7 -39.08 -33.83 8.24
N ILE A 8 -39.04 -33.97 6.91
CA ILE A 8 -37.87 -33.72 6.06
C ILE A 8 -38.19 -32.56 5.11
N THR A 9 -37.71 -31.38 5.52
CA THR A 9 -36.97 -30.45 4.65
C THR A 9 -37.79 -29.51 3.74
N MET A 10 -38.72 -28.78 4.34
CA MET A 10 -38.91 -27.37 3.99
C MET A 10 -37.69 -26.59 4.53
N LEU A 11 -36.58 -26.58 3.80
CA LEU A 11 -35.35 -25.88 4.19
C LEU A 11 -34.80 -25.05 3.01
N LEU A 12 -35.27 -23.81 2.95
CA LEU A 12 -34.46 -22.61 2.73
C LEU A 12 -33.35 -22.72 1.66
N LEU A 13 -33.72 -22.65 0.38
CA LEU A 13 -32.84 -22.12 -0.67
C LEU A 13 -32.95 -20.59 -0.68
N PHE A 14 -32.51 -19.97 0.42
CA PHE A 14 -32.26 -18.53 0.47
C PHE A 14 -30.83 -18.34 -0.05
N SER A 15 -30.68 -18.29 -1.37
CA SER A 15 -29.43 -17.91 -2.03
C SER A 15 -29.14 -16.45 -1.70
N LEU A 16 -28.53 -16.22 -0.54
CA LEU A 16 -27.96 -14.96 -0.12
C LEU A 16 -26.79 -14.66 -1.05
N VAL A 17 -27.07 -13.98 -2.16
CA VAL A 17 -26.06 -13.29 -2.95
C VAL A 17 -25.52 -12.18 -2.05
N VAL A 18 -24.48 -12.49 -1.29
CA VAL A 18 -23.68 -11.46 -0.60
C VAL A 18 -22.91 -10.74 -1.70
N SER A 19 -23.53 -9.71 -2.27
CA SER A 19 -22.81 -8.70 -3.02
C SER A 19 -21.83 -8.07 -2.04
N PHE A 20 -20.56 -8.49 -2.10
CA PHE A 20 -19.46 -7.75 -1.51
C PHE A 20 -19.43 -6.40 -2.24
N SER A 21 -20.11 -5.40 -1.68
CA SER A 21 -19.87 -4.02 -2.04
C SER A 21 -18.42 -3.74 -1.69
N SER A 22 -17.55 -3.72 -2.70
CA SER A 22 -16.23 -3.11 -2.61
C SER A 22 -16.47 -1.65 -2.29
N ALA A 23 -16.52 -1.31 -1.00
CA ALA A 23 -16.46 0.07 -0.58
C ALA A 23 -15.16 0.62 -1.18
N ASP A 24 -15.29 1.62 -2.05
CA ASP A 24 -14.18 2.46 -2.47
C ASP A 24 -13.41 2.84 -1.21
N ALA A 25 -12.23 2.25 -1.05
CA ALA A 25 -11.30 2.64 -0.01
C ALA A 25 -10.80 4.03 -0.43
N ALA A 26 -11.61 5.05 -0.17
CA ALA A 26 -11.24 6.43 -0.38
C ALA A 26 -9.87 6.63 0.24
N ASP A 27 -8.93 7.17 -0.55
CA ASP A 27 -7.53 7.39 -0.21
C ASP A 27 -7.37 8.08 1.16
N TYR A 28 -7.41 7.28 2.23
CA TYR A 28 -7.35 7.77 3.60
C TYR A 28 -5.89 7.89 4.00
N LEU A 29 -5.43 9.14 4.10
CA LEU A 29 -4.11 9.44 4.66
C LEU A 29 -4.18 9.36 6.19
N PRO A 30 -3.41 8.47 6.86
CA PRO A 30 -3.44 8.38 8.31
C PRO A 30 -3.03 9.70 8.96
N ASP A 31 -3.70 10.09 10.04
CA ASP A 31 -3.52 11.41 10.65
C ASP A 31 -2.10 11.65 11.17
N GLN A 32 -1.42 10.60 11.62
CA GLN A 32 -0.01 10.67 11.98
C GLN A 32 0.88 11.03 10.78
N VAL A 33 0.63 10.43 9.61
CA VAL A 33 1.36 10.72 8.36
C VAL A 33 1.06 12.13 7.88
N ARG A 34 -0.23 12.52 7.88
CA ARG A 34 -0.70 13.87 7.54
C ARG A 34 0.01 14.94 8.38
N SER A 35 0.03 14.74 9.69
CA SER A 35 0.65 15.68 10.65
C SER A 35 2.15 15.84 10.39
N LYS A 36 2.86 14.74 10.12
CA LYS A 36 4.30 14.77 9.80
C LYS A 36 4.58 15.52 8.49
N ILE A 37 3.83 15.24 7.44
CA ILE A 37 3.96 15.93 6.14
C ILE A 37 3.71 17.43 6.30
N GLN A 38 2.67 17.81 7.05
CA GLN A 38 2.36 19.21 7.34
C GLN A 38 3.48 19.89 8.14
N SER A 39 4.02 19.21 9.15
CA SER A 39 5.15 19.73 9.95
C SER A 39 6.39 19.98 9.09
N GLN A 40 6.78 19.02 8.27
CA GLN A 40 7.93 19.15 7.36
C GLN A 40 7.75 20.30 6.36
N ALA A 41 6.53 20.50 5.85
CA ALA A 41 6.24 21.62 4.95
C ALA A 41 6.44 22.97 5.64
N LYS A 42 5.88 23.14 6.84
CA LYS A 42 6.04 24.37 7.63
C LYS A 42 7.50 24.65 7.97
N GLU A 43 8.25 23.62 8.37
CA GLU A 43 9.68 23.73 8.69
C GLU A 43 10.51 24.13 7.46
N ARG A 44 10.26 23.52 6.31
CA ARG A 44 11.05 23.74 5.09
C ARG A 44 10.74 25.05 4.39
N TYR A 45 9.50 25.53 4.48
CA TYR A 45 9.03 26.72 3.77
C TYR A 45 8.26 27.65 4.72
N PRO A 46 8.92 28.21 5.77
CA PRO A 46 8.26 29.05 6.76
C PRO A 46 7.66 30.29 6.09
N GLY A 47 6.39 30.57 6.37
CA GLY A 47 5.65 31.72 5.83
C GLY A 47 5.30 31.65 4.33
N ASN A 48 5.73 30.61 3.59
CA ASN A 48 5.40 30.44 2.18
C ASN A 48 4.37 29.34 1.97
N GLU A 49 3.09 29.69 2.13
CA GLU A 49 1.96 28.74 2.09
C GLU A 49 1.85 27.99 0.76
N VAL A 50 2.17 28.64 -0.37
CA VAL A 50 2.13 28.03 -1.70
C VAL A 50 3.13 26.87 -1.79
N LEU A 51 4.36 27.07 -1.33
CA LEU A 51 5.37 26.01 -1.32
C LEU A 51 5.04 24.92 -0.28
N GLN A 52 4.45 25.29 0.86
CA GLN A 52 3.98 24.32 1.85
C GLN A 52 2.92 23.39 1.25
N GLN A 53 1.86 23.93 0.64
CA GLN A 53 0.80 23.13 0.01
C GLN A 53 1.34 22.25 -1.11
N ARG A 54 2.26 22.78 -1.92
CA ARG A 54 2.93 22.00 -2.97
C ARG A 54 3.69 20.81 -2.39
N LEU A 55 4.45 21.00 -1.31
CA LEU A 55 5.17 19.90 -0.66
C LEU A 55 4.20 18.87 -0.07
N ILE A 56 3.14 19.32 0.62
CA ILE A 56 2.11 18.44 1.18
C ILE A 56 1.48 17.58 0.10
N SER A 57 1.09 18.19 -1.04
CA SER A 57 0.52 17.47 -2.18
C SER A 57 1.49 16.43 -2.75
N LEU A 58 2.77 16.79 -2.93
CA LEU A 58 3.80 15.89 -3.44
C LEU A 58 4.04 14.69 -2.50
N GLN A 59 4.19 14.94 -1.20
CA GLN A 59 4.43 13.88 -0.22
C GLN A 59 3.21 12.97 -0.07
N THR A 60 1.99 13.53 -0.11
CA THR A 60 0.74 12.75 -0.03
C THR A 60 0.60 11.82 -1.25
N LYS A 61 0.79 12.34 -2.47
CA LYS A 61 0.77 11.51 -3.68
C LYS A 61 1.85 10.43 -3.65
N ALA A 62 3.04 10.76 -3.16
CA ALA A 62 4.13 9.80 -3.04
C ALA A 62 3.81 8.71 -1.99
N TYR A 63 3.17 9.06 -0.88
CA TYR A 63 2.75 8.10 0.14
C TYR A 63 1.87 7.00 -0.45
N PHE A 64 0.78 7.37 -1.16
CA PHE A 64 -0.11 6.40 -1.78
C PHE A 64 0.61 5.54 -2.81
N LYS A 65 1.45 6.16 -3.65
CA LYS A 65 2.30 5.42 -4.60
C LYS A 65 3.24 4.42 -3.92
N VAL A 66 3.78 4.72 -2.74
CA VAL A 66 4.60 3.76 -1.98
C VAL A 66 3.76 2.58 -1.48
N GLN A 67 2.53 2.82 -1.00
CA GLN A 67 1.64 1.75 -0.55
C GLN A 67 1.26 0.81 -1.71
N GLU A 68 0.90 1.41 -2.83
CA GLU A 68 0.43 0.70 -4.02
C GLU A 68 1.56 0.15 -4.90
N TYR A 69 2.81 0.55 -4.69
CA TYR A 69 3.92 0.12 -5.54
C TYR A 69 3.99 -1.41 -5.62
N ARG A 70 4.01 -1.92 -6.86
CA ARG A 70 4.18 -3.33 -7.21
C ARG A 70 5.13 -3.43 -8.40
N ASN A 71 5.83 -4.56 -8.49
CA ASN A 71 6.65 -4.92 -9.64
C ASN A 71 6.46 -6.42 -9.87
N GLU A 72 5.95 -6.79 -11.05
CA GLU A 72 5.57 -8.17 -11.39
C GLU A 72 6.76 -9.15 -11.39
N LEU A 73 7.98 -8.64 -11.49
CA LEU A 73 9.21 -9.43 -11.50
C LEU A 73 9.77 -9.70 -10.09
N ILE A 74 9.11 -9.19 -9.04
CA ILE A 74 9.58 -9.25 -7.65
C ILE A 74 8.45 -9.80 -6.78
N THR A 75 8.79 -10.70 -5.87
CA THR A 75 7.81 -11.22 -4.92
C THR A 75 7.34 -10.14 -3.94
N ASP A 76 6.15 -10.29 -3.38
CA ASP A 76 5.63 -9.36 -2.35
C ASP A 76 6.56 -9.29 -1.13
N GLN A 77 7.20 -10.41 -0.77
CA GLN A 77 8.17 -10.45 0.33
C GLN A 77 9.40 -9.58 0.04
N GLU A 78 10.02 -9.72 -1.14
CA GLU A 78 11.16 -8.89 -1.56
C GLU A 78 10.76 -7.41 -1.67
N MET A 79 9.56 -7.12 -2.20
CA MET A 79 9.02 -5.76 -2.27
C MET A 79 8.85 -5.16 -0.86
N ASN A 80 8.35 -5.92 0.10
CA ASN A 80 8.23 -5.49 1.50
C ASN A 80 9.59 -5.19 2.14
N VAL A 81 10.63 -5.99 1.83
CA VAL A 81 12.01 -5.70 2.26
C VAL A 81 12.49 -4.37 1.70
N ILE A 82 12.31 -4.12 0.41
CA ILE A 82 12.70 -2.86 -0.25
C ILE A 82 11.96 -1.67 0.37
N LYS A 83 10.64 -1.77 0.55
CA LYS A 83 9.82 -0.72 1.22
C LYS A 83 10.30 -0.45 2.64
N GLY A 84 10.61 -1.51 3.40
CA GLY A 84 11.17 -1.38 4.75
C GLY A 84 12.54 -0.70 4.78
N GLN A 85 13.43 -1.00 3.83
CA GLN A 85 14.72 -0.31 3.68
C GLN A 85 14.52 1.17 3.34
N ALA A 86 13.60 1.47 2.42
CA ALA A 86 13.27 2.84 2.01
C ALA A 86 12.79 3.66 3.23
N ALA A 87 11.85 3.11 4.01
CA ALA A 87 11.29 3.76 5.19
C ALA A 87 12.35 4.05 6.26
N ARG A 88 13.29 3.13 6.49
CA ARG A 88 14.41 3.34 7.42
C ARG A 88 15.40 4.40 6.92
N LYS A 89 15.71 4.39 5.63
CA LYS A 89 16.71 5.29 5.04
C LYS A 89 16.20 6.72 4.85
N PHE A 90 14.91 6.86 4.56
CA PHE A 90 14.26 8.14 4.28
C PHE A 90 12.98 8.27 5.12
N PRO A 91 13.10 8.35 6.46
CA PRO A 91 11.94 8.42 7.33
C PRO A 91 11.06 9.61 6.94
N ASP A 92 9.77 9.36 6.80
CA ASP A 92 8.73 10.36 6.50
C ASP A 92 8.94 11.19 5.22
N ASN A 93 9.87 10.81 4.34
CA ASN A 93 10.08 11.44 3.03
C ASN A 93 9.68 10.45 1.91
N PHE A 94 8.39 10.39 1.62
CA PHE A 94 7.80 9.43 0.70
C PHE A 94 8.26 9.62 -0.75
N VAL A 95 8.60 10.84 -1.17
CA VAL A 95 9.20 11.08 -2.50
C VAL A 95 10.55 10.37 -2.63
N SER A 96 11.41 10.50 -1.61
CA SER A 96 12.70 9.79 -1.57
C SER A 96 12.52 8.27 -1.41
N GLN A 97 11.56 7.83 -0.59
CA GLN A 97 11.23 6.40 -0.48
C GLN A 97 10.80 5.82 -1.83
N LEU A 98 9.86 6.46 -2.53
CA LEU A 98 9.39 6.03 -3.84
C LEU A 98 10.52 5.94 -4.86
N THR A 99 11.39 6.95 -4.89
CA THR A 99 12.58 6.96 -5.77
C THR A 99 13.53 5.81 -5.46
N PHE A 100 13.72 5.50 -4.17
CA PHE A 100 14.55 4.38 -3.76
C PHE A 100 13.94 3.03 -4.15
N ILE A 101 12.64 2.85 -3.90
CA ILE A 101 11.90 1.62 -4.26
C ILE A 101 11.99 1.38 -5.77
N ASP A 102 11.75 2.41 -6.58
CA ASP A 102 11.86 2.32 -8.04
C ASP A 102 13.26 1.86 -8.48
N LYS A 103 14.31 2.47 -7.91
CA LYS A 103 15.69 2.11 -8.22
C LYS A 103 16.07 0.70 -7.79
N GLN A 104 15.63 0.25 -6.61
CA GLN A 104 15.95 -1.10 -6.12
C GLN A 104 15.18 -2.17 -6.88
N SER A 105 13.91 -1.93 -7.18
CA SER A 105 13.08 -2.90 -7.90
C SER A 105 13.60 -3.18 -9.32
N LYS A 106 14.18 -2.17 -9.99
CA LYS A 106 14.80 -2.35 -11.32
C LYS A 106 16.05 -3.21 -11.33
N LYS A 107 16.75 -3.37 -10.19
CA LYS A 107 17.98 -4.16 -10.09
C LYS A 107 17.73 -5.64 -9.86
N PHE A 108 16.63 -5.98 -9.18
CA PHE A 108 16.33 -7.35 -8.77
C PHE A 108 16.24 -8.40 -9.90
N PRO A 109 15.75 -8.11 -11.13
CA PRO A 109 15.80 -9.11 -12.19
C PRO A 109 17.21 -9.32 -12.77
N ALA A 110 18.12 -8.35 -12.68
CA ALA A 110 19.47 -8.48 -13.28
C ALA A 110 20.35 -9.46 -12.51
N ASP A 111 20.31 -9.41 -11.16
CA ASP A 111 21.24 -10.18 -10.33
C ASP A 111 20.92 -11.69 -10.30
N LYS A 112 19.69 -12.11 -10.64
CA LYS A 112 19.30 -13.53 -10.70
C LYS A 112 19.55 -14.17 -12.07
N VAL A 113 19.54 -13.40 -13.16
CA VAL A 113 19.75 -13.94 -14.51
C VAL A 113 21.23 -14.25 -14.76
N ASP A 114 22.14 -13.42 -14.26
CA ASP A 114 23.59 -13.60 -14.46
C ASP A 114 24.17 -14.80 -13.69
N ASN A 115 23.45 -15.31 -12.69
CA ASN A 115 23.89 -16.44 -11.85
C ASN A 115 23.46 -17.82 -12.36
N ILE A 116 22.71 -17.89 -13.48
CA ILE A 116 22.28 -19.17 -14.10
C ILE A 116 23.23 -19.57 -15.25
N GLN A 117 24.13 -18.68 -15.69
CA GLN A 117 25.04 -18.91 -16.81
C GLN A 117 26.52 -19.10 -16.43
N ARG A 118 26.84 -19.38 -15.15
CA ARG A 118 28.22 -19.66 -14.71
C ARG A 118 28.37 -21.06 -14.16
#